data_AF-A0A1G8TCE0-F1
#
_entry.id   AF-A0A1G8TCE0-F1
#
_cell.length_a   1.000
_cell.length_b   1.000
_cell.length_c   1.000
_cell.angle_alpha   90.00
_cell.angle_beta   90.00
_cell.angle_gamma   90.00
#
_symmetry.space_group_name_H-M   'P 1'
#
loop_
_entity.id
_entity.type
_entity.pdbx_description
1 polymer ?
#
loop_
_entity_poly.entity_id
_entity_poly.type
_entity_poly.pdbx_seq_one_letter_code
_entity_poly.pdbx_strand_id
1 'polypeptide(L)'
;MQCSVENCEREASYKAAKLCKMHYFRVRRNGTVVKTPIGRALRYVTPNGYITLYKPGHPLANKTNCVFEHRFVMWPIVGPECRPCELCGLPQTWATCHVDHIDDDRQNNTASNLRILCRGCNVKRGFRPESHEFRSSVGLIEFEGRRDTATAWARDPRVNVSGKTILFRKAAGASDFEALFGDKVTHNGRKPIPPPRKTNHKYERSNAVAITIEGHTMTAAEWHREPGVTVSVRSIVNRIREGIDPIDAVFARPGKKPIADDDLKALTALYRAKTKELKGRAA
;
A
#
# COMPACT_ATOMS: atom_id res chain seq x y z
N MET A 1 -9.90 41.46 -58.81
CA MET A 1 -11.39 41.37 -58.94
C MET A 1 -11.99 41.07 -57.56
N GLN A 2 -13.05 41.75 -57.14
CA GLN A 2 -13.61 41.58 -55.78
C GLN A 2 -14.54 40.36 -55.67
N CYS A 3 -14.73 39.88 -54.44
CA CYS A 3 -15.66 38.82 -54.12
C CYS A 3 -17.10 39.25 -54.43
N SER A 4 -17.88 38.38 -55.07
CA SER A 4 -19.27 38.64 -55.48
C SER A 4 -20.29 38.60 -54.33
N VAL A 5 -19.85 38.59 -53.07
CA VAL A 5 -20.74 38.52 -51.90
C VAL A 5 -20.94 39.94 -51.39
N GLU A 6 -22.19 40.33 -51.16
CA GLU A 6 -22.53 41.65 -50.63
C GLU A 6 -21.73 41.99 -49.37
N ASN A 7 -21.21 43.21 -49.31
CA ASN A 7 -20.36 43.71 -48.22
C ASN A 7 -19.07 42.89 -47.99
N CYS A 8 -18.53 42.23 -49.03
CA CYS A 8 -17.24 41.55 -48.97
C CYS A 8 -16.18 42.26 -49.83
N GLU A 9 -15.33 43.05 -49.18
CA GLU A 9 -14.24 43.80 -49.84
C GLU A 9 -13.01 42.94 -50.19
N ARG A 10 -13.05 41.62 -49.90
CA ARG A 10 -11.91 40.73 -50.14
C ARG A 10 -11.76 40.42 -51.63
N GLU A 11 -10.51 40.26 -52.08
CA GLU A 11 -10.24 39.84 -53.44
C GLU A 11 -10.71 38.40 -53.69
N ALA A 12 -11.29 38.16 -54.88
CA ALA A 12 -11.70 36.84 -55.32
C ALA A 12 -10.49 35.99 -55.71
N SER A 13 -10.05 35.13 -54.79
CA SER A 13 -9.01 34.14 -55.02
C SER A 13 -9.41 33.08 -56.06
N TYR A 14 -10.71 32.81 -56.20
CA TYR A 14 -11.27 31.85 -57.16
C TYR A 14 -11.99 32.60 -58.29
N LYS A 15 -11.24 32.95 -59.33
CA LYS A 15 -11.68 33.85 -60.41
C LYS A 15 -12.94 33.34 -61.13
N ALA A 16 -13.02 32.05 -61.46
CA ALA A 16 -14.18 31.46 -62.14
C ALA A 16 -15.47 31.55 -61.32
N ALA A 17 -15.37 31.36 -60.00
CA ALA A 17 -16.50 31.46 -59.08
C ALA A 17 -16.78 32.89 -58.61
N LYS A 18 -15.88 33.85 -58.90
CA LYS A 18 -15.90 35.23 -58.36
C LYS A 18 -15.95 35.30 -56.83
N LEU A 19 -15.41 34.30 -56.12
CA LEU A 19 -15.46 34.23 -54.66
C LEU A 19 -14.06 34.36 -54.03
N CYS A 20 -14.00 35.00 -52.86
CA CYS A 20 -12.81 34.94 -52.01
C CYS A 20 -12.63 33.53 -51.42
N LYS A 21 -11.42 33.21 -50.95
CA LYS A 21 -11.12 31.90 -50.37
C LYS A 21 -12.13 31.45 -49.31
N MET A 22 -12.53 32.36 -48.42
CA MET A 22 -13.50 32.06 -47.37
C MET A 22 -14.89 31.69 -47.92
N HIS A 23 -15.45 32.48 -48.83
CA HIS A 23 -16.79 32.23 -49.39
C HIS A 23 -16.81 31.01 -50.29
N TYR A 24 -15.76 30.79 -51.08
CA TYR A 24 -15.61 29.59 -51.89
C TYR A 24 -15.66 28.32 -51.04
N PHE A 25 -14.89 28.24 -49.94
CA PHE A 25 -14.92 27.09 -49.05
C PHE A 25 -16.23 26.94 -48.26
N ARG A 26 -16.98 28.02 -48.02
CA ARG A 26 -18.32 27.95 -47.40
C ARG A 26 -19.32 27.33 -48.35
N VAL A 27 -19.35 27.79 -49.60
CA VAL A 27 -20.18 27.20 -50.66
C VAL A 27 -19.85 25.72 -50.84
N ARG A 28 -18.57 25.35 -50.86
CA ARG A 28 -18.15 23.94 -50.99
C ARG A 28 -18.61 23.05 -49.82
N ARG A 29 -18.71 23.58 -48.59
CA ARG A 29 -19.12 22.80 -47.41
C ARG A 29 -20.63 22.79 -47.17
N ASN A 30 -21.26 23.94 -47.35
CA ASN A 30 -22.63 24.18 -46.87
C ASN A 30 -23.59 24.52 -48.01
N GLY A 31 -23.12 24.64 -49.25
CA GLY A 31 -23.93 25.08 -50.41
C GLY A 31 -24.27 26.58 -50.41
N THR A 32 -23.85 27.34 -49.40
CA THR A 32 -24.18 28.76 -49.21
C THR A 32 -22.97 29.59 -48.79
N VAL A 33 -22.96 30.87 -49.17
CA VAL A 33 -21.97 31.86 -48.73
C VAL A 33 -22.21 32.35 -47.30
N VAL A 34 -23.44 32.16 -46.80
CA VAL A 34 -23.86 32.58 -45.46
C VAL A 34 -23.12 31.78 -44.40
N LYS A 35 -22.72 32.46 -43.31
CA LYS A 35 -22.23 31.77 -42.12
C LYS A 35 -23.38 31.00 -41.49
N THR A 36 -23.40 29.68 -41.69
CA THR A 36 -24.23 28.80 -40.89
C THR A 36 -23.90 29.08 -39.42
N PRO A 37 -24.87 29.53 -38.60
CA PRO A 37 -24.63 29.71 -37.19
C PRO A 37 -24.25 28.34 -36.62
N ILE A 38 -23.03 28.23 -36.12
CA ILE A 38 -22.64 27.09 -35.28
C ILE A 38 -23.27 27.38 -33.91
N GLY A 39 -24.58 27.20 -33.81
CA GLY A 39 -25.25 27.16 -32.52
C GLY A 39 -24.89 25.84 -31.85
N ARG A 40 -24.49 25.88 -30.57
CA ARG A 40 -24.48 24.63 -29.77
C ARG A 40 -25.92 24.11 -29.76
N ALA A 41 -26.09 22.83 -30.10
CA ALA A 41 -27.40 22.20 -29.99
C ALA A 41 -27.90 22.41 -28.55
N LEU A 42 -29.14 22.89 -28.43
CA LEU A 42 -29.75 23.16 -27.12
C LEU A 42 -29.83 21.88 -26.26
N ARG A 43 -29.94 20.73 -26.92
CA ARG A 43 -29.96 19.40 -26.34
C ARG A 43 -29.15 18.47 -27.24
N TYR A 44 -28.14 17.79 -26.70
CA TYR A 44 -27.34 16.83 -27.45
C TYR A 44 -27.03 15.58 -26.64
N VAL A 45 -26.96 14.44 -27.33
CA VAL A 45 -26.54 13.16 -26.76
C VAL A 45 -25.03 13.05 -26.89
N THR A 46 -24.34 12.86 -25.77
CA THR A 46 -22.90 12.66 -25.71
C THR A 46 -22.52 11.26 -26.22
N PRO A 47 -21.26 11.02 -26.63
CA PRO A 47 -20.81 9.69 -27.05
C PRO A 47 -20.99 8.59 -26.00
N ASN A 48 -21.03 8.94 -24.71
CA ASN A 48 -21.30 8.02 -23.61
C ASN A 48 -22.81 7.89 -23.28
N GLY A 49 -23.71 8.39 -24.13
CA GLY A 49 -25.15 8.17 -24.04
C GLY A 49 -25.92 9.10 -23.10
N TYR A 50 -25.26 10.07 -22.46
CA TYR A 50 -25.94 11.06 -21.64
C TYR A 50 -26.51 12.20 -22.48
N ILE A 51 -27.61 12.80 -22.03
CA ILE A 51 -28.09 14.05 -22.61
C ILE A 51 -27.52 15.24 -21.87
N THR A 52 -27.18 16.27 -22.63
CA THR A 52 -26.64 17.53 -22.14
C THR A 52 -27.40 18.69 -22.75
N LEU A 53 -27.60 19.74 -21.96
CA LEU A 53 -28.38 20.92 -22.30
C LEU A 53 -27.51 22.16 -22.28
N TYR A 54 -27.63 23.04 -23.27
CA TYR A 54 -27.01 24.36 -23.23
C TYR A 54 -27.81 25.28 -22.28
N LYS A 55 -27.22 25.56 -21.12
CA LYS A 55 -27.81 26.34 -20.01
C LYS A 55 -26.75 27.30 -19.44
N PRO A 56 -26.40 28.38 -20.16
CA PRO A 56 -25.46 29.38 -19.65
C PRO A 56 -25.93 29.97 -18.32
N GLY A 57 -25.01 30.15 -17.38
CA GLY A 57 -25.29 30.72 -16.06
C GLY A 57 -25.93 29.76 -15.04
N HIS A 58 -26.27 28.53 -15.42
CA HIS A 58 -26.76 27.55 -14.45
C HIS A 58 -25.63 27.17 -13.47
N PRO A 59 -25.87 27.02 -12.16
CA PRO A 59 -24.82 26.70 -11.18
C PRO A 59 -24.05 25.40 -11.48
N LEU A 60 -24.73 24.42 -12.08
CA LEU A 60 -24.11 23.16 -12.52
C LEU A 60 -23.54 23.19 -13.95
N ALA A 61 -23.51 24.35 -14.60
CA ALA A 61 -22.97 24.46 -15.96
C ALA A 61 -21.46 24.27 -15.95
N ASN A 62 -20.98 23.49 -16.91
CA ASN A 62 -19.56 23.33 -17.14
C ASN A 62 -18.97 24.57 -17.85
N LYS A 63 -17.65 24.55 -18.12
CA LYS A 63 -16.94 25.61 -18.86
C LYS A 63 -17.51 25.90 -20.26
N THR A 64 -18.29 24.98 -20.83
CA THR A 64 -18.95 25.13 -22.12
C THR A 64 -20.41 25.60 -22.01
N ASN A 65 -20.84 26.06 -20.82
CA ASN A 65 -22.22 26.46 -20.53
C ASN A 65 -23.24 25.34 -20.73
N CYS A 66 -22.83 24.09 -20.55
CA CYS A 66 -23.69 22.92 -20.66
C CYS A 66 -23.87 22.22 -19.32
N VAL A 67 -25.06 21.67 -19.09
CA VAL A 67 -25.41 20.87 -17.90
C VAL A 67 -25.90 19.51 -18.38
N PHE A 68 -25.56 18.42 -17.68
CA PHE A 68 -26.20 17.12 -17.93
C PHE A 68 -27.68 17.17 -17.57
N GLU A 69 -28.55 16.68 -18.45
CA GLU A 69 -30.00 16.79 -18.30
C GLU A 69 -30.49 16.18 -16.98
N HIS A 70 -29.99 14.99 -16.60
CA HIS A 70 -30.33 14.38 -15.31
C HIS A 70 -29.98 15.28 -14.11
N ARG A 71 -28.87 16.03 -14.17
CA ARG A 71 -28.49 16.95 -13.08
C ARG A 71 -29.35 18.21 -13.09
N PHE A 72 -29.69 18.69 -14.28
CA PHE A 72 -30.58 19.83 -14.45
C PHE A 72 -31.99 19.53 -13.93
N VAL A 73 -32.55 18.36 -14.23
CA VAL A 73 -33.87 17.92 -13.75
C VAL A 73 -33.88 17.78 -12.23
N MET A 74 -32.82 17.24 -11.62
CA MET A 74 -32.76 17.06 -10.17
C MET A 74 -32.47 18.34 -9.39
N TRP A 75 -31.90 19.37 -10.01
CA TRP A 75 -31.57 20.63 -9.34
C TRP A 75 -32.75 21.29 -8.60
N PRO A 76 -33.91 21.54 -9.23
CA PRO A 76 -35.06 22.15 -8.54
C PRO A 76 -35.69 21.23 -7.48
N ILE A 77 -35.51 19.91 -7.58
CA ILE A 77 -36.08 18.92 -6.65
C ILE A 77 -35.24 18.83 -5.38
N VAL A 78 -33.92 18.82 -5.54
CA VAL A 78 -32.97 18.60 -4.45
C VAL A 78 -32.50 19.93 -3.85
N GLY A 79 -32.44 21.00 -4.64
CA GLY A 79 -31.95 22.30 -4.22
C GLY A 79 -30.42 22.42 -4.24
N PRO A 80 -29.90 23.61 -3.86
CA PRO A 80 -28.48 23.94 -3.98
C PRO A 80 -27.57 23.13 -3.06
N GLU A 81 -28.06 22.71 -1.90
CA GLU A 81 -27.27 21.95 -0.91
C GLU A 81 -27.08 20.47 -1.27
N CYS A 82 -27.73 20.02 -2.34
CA CYS A 82 -27.87 18.60 -2.64
C CYS A 82 -28.61 17.86 -1.49
N ARG A 83 -28.58 16.51 -1.49
CA ARG A 83 -29.11 15.68 -0.41
C ARG A 83 -28.24 14.46 -0.15
N PRO A 84 -28.35 13.81 1.02
CA PRO A 84 -27.63 12.57 1.29
C PRO A 84 -27.95 11.46 0.28
N CYS A 85 -27.03 10.49 0.18
CA CYS A 85 -27.20 9.29 -0.64
C CYS A 85 -28.46 8.52 -0.24
N GLU A 86 -29.33 8.20 -1.19
CA GLU A 86 -30.58 7.50 -0.90
C GLU A 86 -30.41 6.04 -0.45
N LEU A 87 -29.25 5.42 -0.74
CA LEU A 87 -28.98 4.04 -0.34
C LEU A 87 -28.26 3.91 1.00
N CYS A 88 -27.38 4.84 1.35
CA CYS A 88 -26.55 4.72 2.56
C CYS A 88 -26.60 5.93 3.50
N GLY A 89 -27.34 6.98 3.15
CA GLY A 89 -27.46 8.20 3.95
C GLY A 89 -26.20 9.06 4.02
N LEU A 90 -25.13 8.72 3.30
CA LEU A 90 -23.88 9.51 3.32
C LEU A 90 -24.15 10.92 2.75
N PRO A 91 -23.85 12.01 3.49
CA PRO A 91 -24.04 13.38 3.00
C PRO A 91 -23.33 13.59 1.66
N GLN A 92 -24.02 14.16 0.68
CA GLN A 92 -23.47 14.48 -0.63
C GLN A 92 -23.63 15.97 -0.92
N THR A 93 -22.77 16.49 -1.78
CA THR A 93 -22.90 17.81 -2.40
C THR A 93 -22.96 17.61 -3.91
N TRP A 94 -23.34 18.63 -4.68
CA TRP A 94 -23.30 18.51 -6.14
C TRP A 94 -21.89 18.19 -6.69
N ALA A 95 -20.83 18.49 -5.96
CA ALA A 95 -19.47 18.11 -6.37
C ALA A 95 -19.20 16.60 -6.21
N THR A 96 -19.84 15.93 -5.25
CA THR A 96 -19.56 14.53 -4.89
C THR A 96 -20.67 13.56 -5.29
N CYS A 97 -21.89 14.07 -5.45
CA CYS A 97 -23.06 13.26 -5.76
C CYS A 97 -23.02 12.72 -7.19
N HIS A 98 -23.58 11.53 -7.35
CA HIS A 98 -23.98 10.97 -8.63
C HIS A 98 -25.50 11.05 -8.72
N VAL A 99 -26.01 11.66 -9.78
CA VAL A 99 -27.41 11.51 -10.15
C VAL A 99 -27.51 10.23 -10.97
N ASP A 100 -28.15 9.23 -10.40
CA ASP A 100 -28.23 7.89 -10.92
C ASP A 100 -29.58 7.64 -11.60
N HIS A 101 -29.54 6.87 -12.69
CA HIS A 101 -30.71 6.35 -13.39
C HIS A 101 -31.11 5.00 -12.80
N ILE A 102 -32.32 4.88 -12.26
CA ILE A 102 -32.79 3.67 -11.57
C ILE A 102 -32.90 2.49 -12.55
N ASP A 103 -33.30 2.76 -13.79
CA ASP A 103 -33.43 1.78 -14.88
C ASP A 103 -32.16 1.55 -15.71
N ASP A 104 -31.04 2.18 -15.33
CA ASP A 104 -29.78 2.20 -16.08
C ASP A 104 -29.85 2.79 -17.52
N ASP A 105 -30.98 3.38 -17.93
CA ASP A 105 -31.10 4.13 -19.19
C ASP A 105 -30.72 5.60 -19.00
N ARG A 106 -29.54 5.97 -19.50
CA ARG A 106 -28.98 7.32 -19.45
C ARG A 106 -29.84 8.38 -20.15
N GLN A 107 -30.80 7.96 -20.97
CA GLN A 107 -31.70 8.84 -21.70
C GLN A 107 -33.06 9.05 -21.02
N ASN A 108 -33.44 8.19 -20.07
CA ASN A 108 -34.65 8.35 -19.27
C ASN A 108 -34.43 9.31 -18.09
N ASN A 109 -34.47 10.62 -18.37
CA ASN A 109 -34.26 11.68 -17.38
C ASN A 109 -35.55 12.11 -16.66
N THR A 110 -36.57 11.25 -16.57
CA THR A 110 -37.77 11.53 -15.77
C THR A 110 -37.40 11.64 -14.29
N ALA A 111 -37.95 12.63 -13.58
CA ALA A 111 -37.60 12.88 -12.18
C ALA A 111 -37.76 11.64 -11.27
N SER A 112 -38.77 10.81 -11.54
CA SER A 112 -39.03 9.56 -10.82
C SER A 112 -38.00 8.46 -11.09
N ASN A 113 -37.27 8.52 -12.20
CA ASN A 113 -36.21 7.57 -12.55
C ASN A 113 -34.83 8.01 -12.03
N LEU A 114 -34.74 9.20 -11.42
CA LEU A 114 -33.48 9.77 -10.96
C LEU A 114 -33.38 9.73 -9.45
N ARG A 115 -32.19 9.41 -8.94
CA ARG A 115 -31.88 9.42 -7.51
C ARG A 115 -30.48 9.95 -7.23
N ILE A 116 -30.25 10.43 -6.01
CA ILE A 116 -28.95 10.92 -5.56
C ILE A 116 -28.21 9.82 -4.83
N LEU A 117 -27.07 9.40 -5.38
CA LEU A 117 -26.18 8.39 -4.79
C LEU A 117 -24.79 8.94 -4.53
N CYS A 118 -24.10 8.36 -3.55
CA CYS A 118 -22.65 8.50 -3.43
C CYS A 118 -21.95 7.64 -4.49
N ARG A 119 -20.70 7.99 -4.84
CA ARG A 119 -19.87 7.22 -5.79
C ARG A 119 -19.82 5.72 -5.45
N GLY A 120 -19.67 5.39 -4.17
CA GLY A 120 -19.58 4.00 -3.71
C GLY A 120 -20.83 3.18 -4.01
N CYS A 121 -22.01 3.73 -3.70
CA CYS A 121 -23.29 3.08 -3.98
C CYS A 121 -23.57 3.05 -5.48
N ASN A 122 -23.32 4.15 -6.19
CA ASN A 122 -23.51 4.24 -7.64
C ASN A 122 -22.71 3.18 -8.39
N VAL A 123 -21.43 3.00 -8.05
CA VAL A 123 -20.58 1.97 -8.66
C VAL A 123 -21.07 0.59 -8.25
N LYS A 124 -21.36 0.35 -6.97
CA LYS A 124 -21.70 -0.98 -6.45
C LYS A 124 -23.10 -1.46 -6.76
N ARG A 125 -24.03 -0.62 -7.22
CA ARG A 125 -25.43 -1.02 -7.47
C ARG A 125 -25.59 -2.20 -8.44
N GLY A 126 -24.66 -2.32 -9.41
CA GLY A 126 -24.65 -3.40 -10.40
C GLY A 126 -23.79 -4.60 -10.01
N PHE A 127 -23.14 -4.56 -8.84
CA PHE A 127 -22.28 -5.64 -8.37
C PHE A 127 -23.16 -6.70 -7.73
N ARG A 128 -23.42 -7.78 -8.47
CA ARG A 128 -23.99 -9.02 -7.95
C ARG A 128 -22.87 -10.07 -7.82
N PRO A 129 -22.97 -11.09 -6.94
CA PRO A 129 -21.97 -12.16 -6.87
C PRO A 129 -21.63 -12.74 -8.25
N GLU A 130 -22.62 -12.91 -9.12
CA GLU A 130 -22.48 -13.42 -10.49
C GLU A 130 -21.54 -12.55 -11.35
N SER A 131 -21.51 -11.22 -11.11
CA SER A 131 -20.60 -10.31 -11.80
C SER A 131 -19.11 -10.57 -11.49
N HIS A 132 -18.83 -11.35 -10.44
CA HIS A 132 -17.49 -11.78 -10.04
C HIS A 132 -17.13 -13.20 -10.47
N GLU A 133 -18.06 -13.97 -11.03
CA GLU A 133 -17.83 -15.37 -11.44
C GLU A 133 -16.63 -15.49 -12.40
N PHE A 134 -16.55 -14.59 -13.37
CA PHE A 134 -15.46 -14.59 -14.36
C PHE A 134 -14.21 -13.79 -13.93
N ARG A 135 -14.22 -13.16 -12.75
CA ARG A 135 -13.11 -12.32 -12.27
C ARG A 135 -12.07 -13.09 -11.45
N SER A 136 -12.38 -14.31 -11.05
CA SER A 136 -11.48 -15.19 -10.32
C SER A 136 -11.24 -16.46 -11.12
N SER A 137 -10.05 -17.03 -11.04
CA SER A 137 -9.72 -18.31 -11.69
C SER A 137 -10.51 -19.49 -11.15
N VAL A 138 -11.24 -19.32 -10.04
CA VAL A 138 -11.96 -20.39 -9.34
C VAL A 138 -13.47 -20.16 -9.28
N GLY A 139 -13.99 -19.10 -9.90
CA GLY A 139 -15.42 -18.80 -9.89
C GLY A 139 -15.96 -18.31 -8.54
N LEU A 140 -17.26 -18.54 -8.34
CA LEU A 140 -17.95 -18.39 -7.05
C LEU A 140 -17.85 -19.69 -6.25
N ILE A 141 -17.87 -19.56 -4.93
CA ILE A 141 -17.89 -20.70 -4.01
C ILE A 141 -19.33 -20.93 -3.58
N GLU A 142 -19.79 -22.18 -3.67
CA GLU A 142 -21.14 -22.59 -3.34
C GLU A 142 -21.16 -23.45 -2.07
N PHE A 143 -21.97 -23.04 -1.09
CA PHE A 143 -22.21 -23.85 0.10
C PHE A 143 -23.62 -23.60 0.63
N GLU A 144 -24.34 -24.68 0.96
CA GLU A 144 -25.75 -24.64 1.44
C GLU A 144 -26.70 -23.82 0.54
N GLY A 145 -26.54 -23.93 -0.79
CA GLY A 145 -27.37 -23.21 -1.77
C GLY A 145 -27.08 -21.71 -1.88
N ARG A 146 -26.09 -21.18 -1.16
CA ARG A 146 -25.57 -19.82 -1.32
C ARG A 146 -24.33 -19.84 -2.20
N ARG A 147 -24.32 -19.01 -3.24
CA ARG A 147 -23.15 -18.76 -4.10
C ARG A 147 -22.58 -17.38 -3.81
N ASP A 148 -21.31 -17.30 -3.44
CA ASP A 148 -20.68 -16.02 -3.10
C ASP A 148 -19.18 -16.00 -3.41
N THR A 149 -18.59 -14.81 -3.37
CA THR A 149 -17.15 -14.61 -3.54
C THR A 149 -16.38 -15.10 -2.32
N ALA A 150 -15.12 -15.49 -2.50
CA ALA A 150 -14.23 -15.87 -1.40
C ALA A 150 -14.10 -14.77 -0.33
N THR A 151 -14.12 -13.49 -0.75
CA THR A 151 -14.05 -12.35 0.18
C THR A 151 -15.32 -12.20 1.01
N ALA A 152 -16.49 -12.45 0.43
CA ALA A 152 -17.75 -12.40 1.16
C ALA A 152 -17.90 -13.59 2.10
N TRP A 153 -17.54 -14.79 1.65
CA TRP A 153 -17.48 -15.99 2.51
C TRP A 153 -16.53 -15.81 3.69
N ALA A 154 -15.37 -15.17 3.50
CA ALA A 154 -14.45 -14.86 4.60
C ALA A 154 -15.00 -13.86 5.64
N ARG A 155 -16.17 -13.25 5.40
CA ARG A 155 -16.89 -12.43 6.38
C ARG A 155 -18.02 -13.20 7.08
N ASP A 156 -18.35 -14.42 6.64
CA ASP A 156 -19.29 -15.29 7.34
C ASP A 156 -18.68 -15.69 8.69
N PRO A 157 -19.39 -15.52 9.81
CA PRO A 157 -18.87 -15.86 11.14
C PRO A 157 -18.43 -17.32 11.31
N ARG A 158 -18.91 -18.23 10.47
CA ARG A 158 -18.55 -19.66 10.49
C ARG A 158 -17.21 -19.95 9.80
N VAL A 159 -16.72 -19.03 8.98
CA VAL A 159 -15.53 -19.22 8.14
C VAL A 159 -14.31 -18.61 8.83
N ASN A 160 -13.37 -19.46 9.24
CA ASN A 160 -12.18 -19.06 10.00
C ASN A 160 -10.93 -18.82 9.12
N VAL A 161 -11.11 -18.69 7.81
CA VAL A 161 -10.01 -18.51 6.85
C VAL A 161 -10.21 -17.26 5.99
N SER A 162 -9.10 -16.66 5.58
CA SER A 162 -9.14 -15.47 4.73
C SER A 162 -9.62 -15.81 3.32
N GLY A 163 -10.23 -14.83 2.63
CA GLY A 163 -10.64 -15.00 1.23
C GLY A 163 -9.51 -15.48 0.32
N LYS A 164 -8.28 -15.02 0.56
CA LYS A 164 -7.09 -15.47 -0.18
C LYS A 164 -6.77 -16.95 0.05
N THR A 165 -6.93 -17.43 1.29
CA THR A 165 -6.78 -18.86 1.62
C THR A 165 -7.82 -19.70 0.89
N ILE A 166 -9.08 -19.26 0.86
CA ILE A 166 -10.16 -19.96 0.18
C ILE A 166 -9.84 -20.09 -1.33
N LEU A 167 -9.42 -18.98 -1.96
CA LEU A 167 -9.01 -18.98 -3.37
C LEU A 167 -7.86 -19.95 -3.65
N PHE A 168 -6.83 -19.99 -2.79
CA PHE A 168 -5.71 -20.91 -2.96
C PHE A 168 -6.12 -22.37 -2.80
N ARG A 169 -6.99 -22.69 -1.84
CA ARG A 169 -7.53 -24.04 -1.67
C ARG A 169 -8.32 -24.48 -2.90
N LYS A 170 -9.22 -23.63 -3.40
CA LYS A 170 -9.97 -23.90 -4.64
C LYS A 170 -9.05 -24.10 -5.84
N ALA A 171 -8.02 -23.26 -5.99
CA ALA A 171 -7.04 -23.38 -7.07
C ALA A 171 -6.21 -24.67 -6.97
N ALA A 172 -6.01 -25.19 -5.76
CA ALA A 172 -5.38 -26.48 -5.51
C ALA A 172 -6.34 -27.68 -5.66
N GLY A 173 -7.60 -27.45 -6.05
CA GLY A 173 -8.59 -28.50 -6.29
C GLY A 173 -9.46 -28.87 -5.08
N ALA A 174 -9.39 -28.11 -3.97
CA ALA A 174 -10.26 -28.37 -2.82
C ALA A 174 -11.75 -28.19 -3.16
N SER A 175 -12.59 -28.98 -2.48
CA SER A 175 -14.05 -28.79 -2.52
C SER A 175 -14.45 -27.43 -1.92
N ASP A 176 -15.66 -26.96 -2.19
CA ASP A 176 -16.14 -25.69 -1.60
C ASP A 176 -16.19 -25.76 -0.06
N PHE A 177 -16.66 -26.89 0.49
CA PHE A 177 -16.67 -27.12 1.92
C PHE A 177 -15.26 -27.09 2.51
N GLU A 178 -14.31 -27.80 1.92
CA GLU A 178 -12.93 -27.83 2.40
C GLU A 178 -12.23 -26.47 2.25
N ALA A 179 -12.53 -25.75 1.18
CA ALA A 179 -12.02 -24.41 0.96
C ALA A 179 -12.46 -23.45 2.08
N LEU A 180 -13.72 -23.53 2.50
CA LEU A 180 -14.33 -22.67 3.54
C LEU A 180 -13.99 -23.11 4.97
N PHE A 181 -14.11 -24.40 5.28
CA PHE A 181 -14.09 -24.92 6.65
C PHE A 181 -12.92 -25.84 6.94
N GLY A 182 -12.14 -26.23 5.92
CA GLY A 182 -10.97 -27.06 6.13
C GLY A 182 -9.99 -26.41 7.12
N ASP A 183 -9.34 -27.24 7.94
CA ASP A 183 -8.40 -26.75 8.93
C ASP A 183 -7.27 -25.96 8.31
N LYS A 184 -6.88 -24.87 8.98
CA LYS A 184 -5.74 -24.06 8.54
C LYS A 184 -4.45 -24.84 8.84
N VAL A 185 -3.96 -25.58 7.84
CA VAL A 185 -2.63 -26.22 7.88
C VAL A 185 -1.57 -25.11 7.84
N THR A 186 -1.29 -24.50 8.98
CA THR A 186 -0.14 -23.61 9.10
C THR A 186 1.11 -24.46 9.29
N HIS A 187 2.16 -24.15 8.54
CA HIS A 187 3.50 -24.71 8.71
C HIS A 187 4.09 -24.56 10.13
N ASN A 188 3.43 -23.80 11.02
CA ASN A 188 3.91 -23.53 12.38
C ASN A 188 2.95 -24.03 13.49
N GLY A 189 1.82 -24.66 13.18
CA GLY A 189 0.82 -25.04 14.20
C GLY A 189 1.21 -26.23 15.09
N ARG A 190 2.29 -26.95 14.75
CA ARG A 190 2.82 -28.09 15.52
C ARG A 190 4.35 -28.13 15.52
N LYS A 191 5.03 -26.98 15.43
CA LYS A 191 6.47 -27.00 15.69
C LYS A 191 6.67 -27.18 17.20
N PRO A 192 7.51 -28.13 17.65
CA PRO A 192 7.96 -28.15 19.03
C PRO A 192 8.42 -26.74 19.40
N ILE A 193 8.03 -26.26 20.58
CA ILE A 193 8.52 -24.99 21.10
C ILE A 193 10.05 -25.04 20.95
N PRO A 194 10.68 -24.08 20.24
CA PRO A 194 12.14 -24.10 20.12
C PRO A 194 12.71 -24.15 21.54
N PRO A 195 13.73 -24.99 21.79
CA PRO A 195 14.29 -25.14 23.13
C PRO A 195 14.62 -23.74 23.68
N PRO A 196 14.42 -23.51 24.99
CA PRO A 196 14.70 -22.21 25.58
C PRO A 196 16.10 -21.77 25.16
N ARG A 197 16.23 -20.53 24.67
CA ARG A 197 17.53 -19.96 24.32
C ARG A 197 18.43 -20.14 25.54
N LYS A 198 19.57 -20.82 25.37
CA LYS A 198 20.64 -20.80 26.37
C LYS A 198 20.91 -19.33 26.68
N THR A 199 20.60 -18.90 27.89
CA THR A 199 20.86 -17.54 28.33
C THR A 199 22.37 -17.40 28.45
N ASN A 200 23.03 -16.89 27.41
CA ASN A 200 24.41 -16.46 27.55
C ASN A 200 24.44 -15.36 28.63
N HIS A 201 25.32 -15.51 29.62
CA HIS A 201 25.45 -14.59 30.73
C HIS A 201 25.66 -13.15 30.22
N LYS A 202 25.16 -12.18 30.98
CA LYS A 202 24.85 -10.76 30.63
C LYS A 202 25.92 -9.95 29.87
N TYR A 203 27.13 -10.45 29.64
CA TYR A 203 28.24 -9.70 29.02
C TYR A 203 29.01 -10.40 27.89
N GLU A 204 28.51 -11.50 27.34
CA GLU A 204 29.06 -12.03 26.08
C GLU A 204 28.66 -11.13 24.89
N ARG A 205 29.55 -10.20 24.53
CA ARG A 205 29.61 -9.75 23.14
C ARG A 205 30.19 -10.93 22.36
N SER A 206 29.65 -11.25 21.19
CA SER A 206 30.02 -12.41 20.36
C SER A 206 31.52 -12.55 20.02
N ASN A 207 32.36 -11.55 20.35
CA ASN A 207 33.80 -11.52 20.11
C ASN A 207 34.64 -11.48 21.41
N ALA A 208 34.04 -11.69 22.58
CA ALA A 208 34.77 -11.69 23.85
C ALA A 208 35.54 -13.01 24.02
N VAL A 209 36.86 -12.92 24.17
CA VAL A 209 37.70 -14.08 24.50
C VAL A 209 37.52 -14.37 25.99
N ALA A 210 36.92 -15.53 26.31
CA ALA A 210 36.88 -16.07 27.65
C ALA A 210 38.25 -16.66 28.01
N ILE A 211 38.80 -16.23 29.14
CA ILE A 211 40.14 -16.60 29.60
C ILE A 211 40.00 -17.26 30.97
N THR A 212 40.38 -18.53 31.05
CA THR A 212 40.34 -19.31 32.29
C THR A 212 41.74 -19.40 32.90
N ILE A 213 41.88 -18.90 34.12
CA ILE A 213 43.10 -19.01 34.93
C ILE A 213 42.74 -19.74 36.22
N GLU A 214 43.40 -20.87 36.50
CA GLU A 214 43.21 -21.70 37.71
C GLU A 214 41.73 -21.98 38.07
N GLY A 215 40.90 -22.23 37.04
CA GLY A 215 39.48 -22.56 37.18
C GLY A 215 38.53 -21.37 37.30
N HIS A 216 39.04 -20.13 37.28
CA HIS A 216 38.22 -18.92 37.22
C HIS A 216 38.20 -18.37 35.79
N THR A 217 37.01 -18.19 35.23
CA THR A 217 36.82 -17.75 33.84
C THR A 217 36.23 -16.36 33.81
N MET A 218 36.95 -15.42 33.22
CA MET A 218 36.51 -14.04 33.00
C MET A 218 36.83 -13.62 31.57
N THR A 219 36.21 -12.55 31.09
CA THR A 219 36.56 -11.94 29.81
C THR A 219 37.87 -11.16 29.92
N ALA A 220 38.58 -10.98 28.80
CA ALA A 220 39.79 -10.13 28.77
C ALA A 220 39.57 -8.70 29.30
N ALA A 221 38.36 -8.15 29.15
CA ALA A 221 38.01 -6.83 29.66
C ALA A 221 37.81 -6.80 31.17
N GLU A 222 37.32 -7.89 31.75
CA GLU A 222 37.19 -8.06 33.20
C GLU A 222 38.58 -8.29 33.81
N TRP A 223 39.40 -9.16 33.21
CA TRP A 223 40.80 -9.34 33.62
C TRP A 223 41.60 -8.02 33.58
N HIS A 224 41.44 -7.18 32.56
CA HIS A 224 42.11 -5.88 32.49
C HIS A 224 41.75 -4.92 33.65
N ARG A 225 40.56 -5.06 34.25
CA ARG A 225 40.15 -4.21 35.38
C ARG A 225 40.67 -4.72 36.71
N GLU A 226 41.24 -5.91 36.75
CA GLU A 226 41.76 -6.49 37.99
C GLU A 226 43.01 -5.72 38.47
N PRO A 227 43.08 -5.37 39.77
CA PRO A 227 44.25 -4.68 40.33
C PRO A 227 45.54 -5.50 40.13
N GLY A 228 46.50 -4.91 39.43
CA GLY A 228 47.81 -5.53 39.12
C GLY A 228 47.99 -5.90 37.64
N VAL A 229 46.94 -5.85 36.82
CA VAL A 229 47.04 -6.05 35.38
C VAL A 229 47.51 -4.77 34.70
N THR A 230 48.72 -4.81 34.14
CA THR A 230 49.33 -3.65 33.47
C THR A 230 49.21 -3.69 31.94
N VAL A 231 48.60 -4.76 31.40
CA VAL A 231 48.44 -4.98 29.95
C VAL A 231 47.05 -4.55 29.49
N SER A 232 46.97 -3.98 28.29
CA SER A 232 45.69 -3.55 27.72
C SER A 232 44.84 -4.74 27.30
N VAL A 233 43.51 -4.58 27.31
CA VAL A 233 42.54 -5.60 26.83
C VAL A 233 42.95 -6.18 25.47
N ARG A 234 43.40 -5.31 24.55
CA ARG A 234 43.84 -5.71 23.20
C ARG A 234 45.09 -6.59 23.25
N SER A 235 46.04 -6.27 24.13
CA SER A 235 47.27 -7.06 24.29
C SER A 235 46.96 -8.43 24.87
N ILE A 236 46.09 -8.52 25.88
CA ILE A 236 45.63 -9.81 26.44
C ILE A 236 45.02 -10.67 25.33
N VAL A 237 44.10 -10.12 24.54
CA VAL A 237 43.44 -10.85 23.44
C VAL A 237 44.42 -11.34 22.38
N ASN A 238 45.39 -10.51 21.98
CA ASN A 238 46.39 -10.90 21.00
C ASN A 238 47.30 -12.02 21.52
N ARG A 239 47.77 -11.91 22.78
CA ARG A 239 48.64 -12.93 23.41
C ARG A 239 47.96 -14.30 23.50
N ILE A 240 46.68 -14.34 23.87
CA ILE A 240 45.91 -15.59 23.88
C ILE A 240 45.75 -16.18 22.47
N ARG A 241 45.55 -15.34 21.46
CA ARG A 241 45.46 -15.80 20.05
C ARG A 241 46.80 -16.29 19.51
N GLU A 242 47.90 -15.74 20.01
CA GLU A 242 49.27 -16.19 19.74
C GLU A 242 49.63 -17.47 20.52
N GLY A 243 48.72 -17.99 21.36
CA GLY A 243 48.90 -19.24 22.10
C GLY A 243 49.71 -19.11 23.39
N ILE A 244 49.91 -17.89 23.89
CA ILE A 244 50.60 -17.65 25.17
C ILE A 244 49.70 -18.13 26.32
N ASP A 245 50.33 -18.69 27.36
CA ASP A 245 49.63 -19.16 28.57
C ASP A 245 48.73 -18.06 29.16
N PRO A 246 47.50 -18.38 29.59
CA PRO A 246 46.56 -17.41 30.14
C PRO A 246 47.09 -16.53 31.28
N ILE A 247 47.95 -17.07 32.16
CA ILE A 247 48.53 -16.32 33.27
C ILE A 247 49.51 -15.28 32.73
N ASP A 248 50.40 -15.68 31.83
CA ASP A 248 51.39 -14.80 31.23
C ASP A 248 50.74 -13.75 30.30
N ALA A 249 49.68 -14.15 29.60
CA ALA A 249 48.92 -13.27 28.74
C ALA A 249 48.31 -12.09 29.51
N VAL A 250 47.88 -12.32 30.77
CA VAL A 250 47.22 -11.31 31.62
C VAL A 250 48.21 -10.58 32.53
N PHE A 251 49.25 -11.23 33.05
CA PHE A 251 50.08 -10.63 34.11
C PHE A 251 51.52 -10.33 33.71
N ALA A 252 52.03 -10.83 32.58
CA ALA A 252 53.41 -10.56 32.17
C ALA A 252 53.57 -9.10 31.66
N ARG A 253 54.51 -8.35 32.25
CA ARG A 253 54.80 -6.96 31.87
C ARG A 253 55.51 -6.90 30.50
N PRO A 254 55.07 -6.04 29.56
CA PRO A 254 55.75 -5.89 28.28
C PRO A 254 57.04 -5.07 28.43
N GLY A 255 58.18 -5.64 28.02
CA GLY A 255 59.40 -4.92 27.66
C GLY A 255 60.04 -4.01 28.71
N LYS A 256 60.71 -4.61 29.72
CA LYS A 256 61.97 -4.15 30.36
C LYS A 256 62.52 -5.31 31.24
N LYS A 257 63.85 -5.33 31.48
CA LYS A 257 64.73 -6.47 31.89
C LYS A 257 64.08 -7.59 32.75
N PRO A 258 64.52 -8.86 32.59
CA PRO A 258 63.99 -10.00 33.32
C PRO A 258 64.00 -9.75 34.84
N ILE A 259 62.86 -10.02 35.47
CA ILE A 259 62.71 -10.01 36.93
C ILE A 259 63.43 -11.25 37.47
N ALA A 260 64.11 -11.14 38.61
CA ALA A 260 64.80 -12.27 39.23
C ALA A 260 63.78 -13.37 39.61
N ASP A 261 64.19 -14.64 39.49
CA ASP A 261 63.29 -15.80 39.66
C ASP A 261 62.61 -15.84 41.05
N ASP A 262 63.28 -15.28 42.06
CA ASP A 262 62.77 -15.17 43.44
C ASP A 262 61.65 -14.11 43.57
N ASP A 263 61.74 -13.01 42.84
CA ASP A 263 60.70 -11.98 42.79
C ASP A 263 59.47 -12.49 42.02
N LEU A 264 59.67 -13.33 40.99
CA LEU A 264 58.59 -13.97 40.26
C LEU A 264 57.86 -14.98 41.17
N LYS A 265 58.60 -15.82 41.91
CA LYS A 265 58.03 -16.75 42.90
C LYS A 265 57.26 -16.03 44.01
N ALA A 266 57.78 -14.89 44.50
CA ALA A 266 57.11 -14.07 45.50
C ALA A 266 55.79 -13.47 44.97
N LEU A 267 55.78 -12.99 43.72
CA LEU A 267 54.57 -12.49 43.07
C LEU A 267 53.54 -13.59 42.86
N THR A 268 53.96 -14.77 42.39
CA THR A 268 53.09 -15.92 42.18
C THR A 268 52.49 -16.42 43.50
N ALA A 269 53.25 -16.41 44.59
CA ALA A 269 52.76 -16.79 45.92
C ALA A 269 51.73 -15.78 46.47
N LEU A 270 51.98 -14.48 46.33
CA LEU A 270 51.03 -13.41 46.66
C LEU A 270 49.73 -13.55 45.86
N TYR A 271 49.85 -13.91 44.58
CA TYR A 271 48.69 -14.07 43.70
C TYR A 271 47.86 -15.29 44.08
N ARG A 272 48.50 -16.44 44.33
CA ARG A 272 47.82 -17.67 44.80
C ARG A 272 47.09 -17.48 46.13
N ALA A 273 47.67 -16.70 47.05
CA ALA A 273 47.02 -16.37 48.32
C ALA A 273 45.75 -15.53 48.12
N LYS A 274 45.81 -14.53 47.22
CA LYS A 274 44.68 -13.65 46.89
C LYS A 274 43.55 -14.40 46.18
N THR A 275 43.88 -15.34 45.28
CA THR A 275 42.88 -16.20 44.62
C THR A 275 42.14 -17.09 45.62
N LYS A 276 42.82 -17.52 46.69
CA LYS A 276 42.21 -18.32 47.76
C LYS A 276 41.28 -17.50 48.65
N GLU A 277 41.63 -16.24 48.94
CA GLU A 277 40.76 -15.29 49.68
C GLU A 277 39.47 -14.99 48.92
N LEU A 278 39.55 -14.76 47.61
CA LEU A 278 38.39 -14.49 46.75
C LEU A 278 37.42 -15.69 46.68
N LYS A 279 37.94 -16.92 46.68
CA LYS A 279 37.12 -18.14 46.78
C LYS A 279 36.38 -18.25 48.11
N GLY A 280 36.96 -17.78 49.21
CA GLY A 280 36.35 -17.80 50.54
C GLY A 280 35.22 -16.77 50.75
N ARG A 281 35.19 -15.69 49.96
CA ARG A 281 34.13 -14.67 49.99
C ARG A 281 32.91 -15.01 49.12
N ALA A 282 33.01 -16.04 48.27
CA ALA A 282 31.97 -16.46 47.34
C ALA A 282 31.17 -17.69 47.82
N ALA A 283 31.46 -18.20 49.02
CA ALA A 283 30.70 -19.23 49.74
C ALA A 283 29.86 -18.60 50.86
#